data_AF-A0A7V4HVB7-F1
#
_entry.id   AF-A0A7V4HVB7-F1
#
_cell.length_a   1.000
_cell.length_b   1.000
_cell.length_c   1.000
_cell.angle_alpha   90.00
_cell.angle_beta   90.00
_cell.angle_gamma   90.00
#
_symmetry.space_group_name_H-M   'P 1'
#
loop_
_entity.id
_entity.type
_entity.pdbx_description
1 polymer ?
#
loop_
_entity_poly.entity_id
_entity_poly.type
_entity_poly.pdbx_seq_one_letter_code
_entity_poly.pdbx_strand_id
1 'polypeptide(L)'
;MSAAIAAMPGVGAEQPVPIPSTPAPRRLHRLAEVRRQEGLTRAAMARRLGISPEEVVQQEKSPDVPLSILFAWQRALDVPATELLAEGETSLSPPVLRRARLLRMMKTVVSIAERSKQASIRRLAQFLGEQLVETMPELKDAQPWPAVGKRRTTKELGQAAFRRFVASVALELDRESA
;
A
#
# COMPACT_ATOMS: atom_id res chain seq x y z
N MET A 1 1.98 29.43 -66.12
CA MET A 1 0.79 28.88 -65.44
C MET A 1 1.28 28.13 -64.21
N SER A 2 0.81 28.55 -63.03
CA SER A 2 1.15 28.00 -61.71
C SER A 2 0.87 26.51 -61.58
N ALA A 3 1.76 25.81 -60.88
CA ALA A 3 1.42 24.60 -60.13
C ALA A 3 2.09 24.69 -58.77
N ALA A 4 1.31 25.09 -57.76
CA ALA A 4 1.68 25.00 -56.36
C ALA A 4 1.61 23.52 -55.95
N ILE A 5 2.75 22.95 -55.53
CA ILE A 5 2.79 21.66 -54.87
C ILE A 5 2.76 21.94 -53.36
N ALA A 6 1.67 21.48 -52.74
CA ALA A 6 1.41 21.64 -51.32
C ALA A 6 2.51 20.97 -50.46
N ALA A 7 3.12 21.75 -49.58
CA ALA A 7 3.95 21.25 -48.51
C ALA A 7 3.07 20.60 -47.44
N MET A 8 3.21 19.28 -47.27
CA MET A 8 2.66 18.57 -46.10
C MET A 8 3.50 18.96 -44.87
N PRO A 9 2.88 19.37 -43.75
CA PRO A 9 3.61 19.73 -42.55
C PRO A 9 4.24 18.49 -41.93
N GLY A 10 5.54 18.60 -41.65
CA GLY A 10 6.39 17.55 -41.12
C GLY A 10 5.82 16.92 -39.85
N VAL A 11 5.91 15.59 -39.84
CA VAL A 11 5.71 14.70 -38.70
C VAL A 11 6.36 15.30 -37.46
N GLY A 12 5.53 15.54 -36.44
CA GLY A 12 5.96 16.09 -35.15
C GLY A 12 7.14 15.31 -34.61
N ALA A 13 8.21 16.04 -34.28
CA ALA A 13 9.30 15.51 -33.49
C ALA A 13 8.71 14.91 -32.21
N GLU A 14 8.69 13.58 -32.11
CA GLU A 14 8.43 12.88 -30.87
C GLU A 14 9.44 13.40 -29.85
N GLN A 15 8.95 14.19 -28.88
CA GLN A 15 9.75 14.51 -27.72
C GLN A 15 10.06 13.18 -27.03
N PRO A 16 11.34 12.82 -26.84
CA PRO A 16 11.68 11.57 -26.18
C PRO A 16 11.09 11.62 -24.76
N VAL A 17 10.18 10.68 -24.48
CA VAL A 17 9.65 10.48 -23.14
C VAL A 17 10.84 10.30 -22.21
N PRO A 18 11.04 11.15 -21.19
CA PRO A 18 12.17 11.01 -20.28
C PRO A 18 12.04 9.67 -19.57
N ILE A 19 12.92 8.72 -19.93
CA ILE A 19 13.07 7.47 -19.19
C ILE A 19 13.53 7.90 -17.79
N PRO A 20 12.75 7.63 -16.72
CA PRO A 20 13.15 8.00 -15.38
C PRO A 20 14.51 7.37 -15.09
N SER A 21 15.47 8.22 -14.73
CA SER A 21 16.81 7.82 -14.33
C SER A 21 16.72 6.73 -13.26
N THR A 22 17.45 5.63 -13.47
CA THR A 22 17.48 4.48 -12.56
C THR A 22 17.77 5.00 -11.15
N PRO A 23 16.81 4.92 -10.20
CA PRO A 23 17.07 5.36 -8.84
C PRO A 23 18.22 4.53 -8.27
N ALA A 24 19.04 5.16 -7.42
CA ALA A 24 20.13 4.49 -6.70
C ALA A 24 19.63 3.17 -6.07
N PRO A 25 20.49 2.13 -5.93
CA PRO A 25 20.08 0.80 -5.52
C PRO A 25 19.35 0.84 -4.17
N ARG A 26 18.01 0.77 -4.24
CA ARG A 26 17.13 0.81 -3.08
C ARG A 26 17.19 -0.54 -2.38
N ARG A 27 17.33 -0.52 -1.06
CA ARG A 27 17.22 -1.73 -0.24
C ARG A 27 15.78 -2.27 -0.32
N LEU A 28 15.63 -3.53 -0.76
CA LEU A 28 14.34 -4.19 -1.01
C LEU A 28 13.86 -5.06 0.16
N HIS A 29 14.68 -5.23 1.19
CA HIS A 29 14.40 -6.10 2.33
C HIS A 29 14.85 -5.49 3.66
N ARG A 30 14.36 -6.06 4.76
CA ARG A 30 14.61 -5.61 6.14
C ARG A 30 15.15 -6.75 7.03
N LEU A 31 15.86 -7.71 6.44
CA LEU A 31 16.35 -8.93 7.11
C LEU A 31 17.04 -8.66 8.46
N ALA A 32 17.93 -7.66 8.50
CA ALA A 32 18.66 -7.30 9.71
C ALA A 32 17.77 -6.69 10.81
N GLU A 33 16.72 -5.97 10.43
CA GLU A 33 15.79 -5.35 11.35
C GLU A 33 14.88 -6.41 11.98
N VAL A 34 14.28 -7.26 11.14
CA VAL A 34 13.38 -8.33 11.60
C VAL A 34 14.13 -9.33 12.48
N ARG A 35 15.35 -9.74 12.11
CA ARG A 35 16.17 -10.59 13.00
C ARG A 35 16.41 -9.98 14.38
N ARG A 36 16.64 -8.66 14.45
CA ARG A 36 16.82 -7.96 15.74
C ARG A 36 15.52 -7.89 16.55
N GLN A 37 14.38 -7.71 15.88
CA GLN A 37 13.06 -7.72 16.52
C GLN A 37 12.75 -9.08 17.13
N GLU A 38 13.10 -10.16 16.43
CA GLU A 38 13.00 -11.55 16.92
C GLU A 38 14.10 -11.93 17.95
N GLY A 39 14.94 -10.97 18.37
CA GLY A 39 15.96 -11.20 19.41
C GLY A 39 17.10 -12.14 19.01
N LEU A 40 17.26 -12.45 17.72
CA LEU A 40 18.23 -13.44 17.25
C LEU A 40 19.59 -12.80 16.93
N THR A 41 20.67 -13.44 17.37
CA THR A 41 22.03 -13.05 16.98
C THR A 41 22.34 -13.55 15.56
N ARG A 42 23.33 -12.94 14.89
CA ARG A 42 23.79 -13.41 13.58
C ARG A 42 24.29 -14.85 13.61
N ALA A 43 24.96 -15.24 14.69
CA ALA A 43 25.42 -16.62 14.89
C ALA A 43 24.24 -17.59 15.07
N ALA A 44 23.17 -17.19 15.77
CA ALA A 44 21.96 -18.00 15.86
C ALA A 44 21.27 -18.14 14.50
N MET A 45 21.21 -17.06 13.71
CA MET A 45 20.64 -17.08 12.36
C MET A 45 21.44 -17.96 11.41
N ALA A 46 22.77 -17.86 11.45
CA ALA A 46 23.70 -18.70 10.67
C ALA A 46 23.45 -20.19 10.93
N ARG A 47 23.31 -20.59 12.21
CA ARG A 47 22.97 -21.97 12.58
C ARG A 47 21.61 -22.42 12.05
N ARG A 48 20.59 -21.56 12.10
CA ARG A 48 19.24 -21.89 11.59
C ARG A 48 19.20 -22.03 10.06
N LEU A 49 19.99 -21.22 9.36
CA LEU A 49 20.09 -21.25 7.90
C LEU A 49 21.07 -22.31 7.37
N GLY A 50 21.94 -22.86 8.23
CA GLY A 50 23.01 -23.77 7.81
C GLY A 50 24.10 -23.08 6.99
N ILE A 51 24.32 -21.78 7.21
CA ILE A 51 25.30 -20.96 6.49
C ILE A 51 26.30 -20.32 7.47
N SER A 52 27.36 -19.69 6.94
CA SER A 52 28.35 -18.98 7.76
C SER A 52 27.80 -17.64 8.30
N PRO A 53 28.29 -17.15 9.46
CA PRO A 53 27.95 -15.82 9.95
C PRO A 53 28.32 -14.69 8.99
N GLU A 54 29.34 -14.88 8.14
CA GLU A 54 29.75 -13.92 7.12
C GLU A 54 28.71 -13.82 6.00
N GLU A 55 28.16 -14.95 5.54
CA GLU A 55 27.07 -14.95 4.56
C GLU A 55 25.81 -14.29 5.09
N VAL A 56 25.48 -14.45 6.38
CA VAL A 56 24.39 -13.70 7.03
C VAL A 56 24.64 -12.20 6.94
N VAL A 57 25.87 -11.74 7.22
CA VAL A 57 26.24 -10.32 7.10
C VAL A 57 26.13 -9.86 5.65
N GLN A 58 26.55 -10.67 4.69
CA GLN A 58 26.50 -10.33 3.28
C GLN A 58 25.06 -10.20 2.78
N GLN A 59 24.18 -11.14 3.14
CA GLN A 59 22.75 -11.09 2.82
C GLN A 59 22.06 -9.89 3.48
N GLU A 60 22.41 -9.57 4.73
CA GLU A 60 21.92 -8.37 5.41
C GLU A 60 22.39 -7.08 4.75
N LYS A 61 23.61 -7.03 4.19
CA LYS A 61 24.16 -5.82 3.58
C LYS A 61 23.68 -5.60 2.16
N SER A 62 23.46 -6.67 1.39
CA SER A 62 22.99 -6.60 0.00
C SER A 62 21.72 -5.77 -0.12
N PRO A 63 21.57 -4.88 -1.13
CA PRO A 63 20.34 -4.13 -1.34
C PRO A 63 19.17 -5.06 -1.75
N ASP A 64 19.46 -6.13 -2.47
CA ASP A 64 18.52 -7.14 -2.93
C ASP A 64 18.97 -8.54 -2.50
N VAL A 65 18.01 -9.47 -2.51
CA VAL A 65 18.27 -10.90 -2.30
C VAL A 65 17.35 -11.72 -3.20
N PRO A 66 17.79 -12.88 -3.71
CA PRO A 66 16.93 -13.84 -4.38
C PRO A 66 15.75 -14.25 -3.48
N LEU A 67 14.60 -14.53 -4.09
CA LEU A 67 13.42 -15.00 -3.37
C LEU A 67 13.69 -16.30 -2.59
N SER A 68 14.54 -17.19 -3.11
CA SER A 68 14.97 -18.39 -2.40
C SER A 68 15.62 -18.08 -1.05
N ILE A 69 16.46 -17.04 -0.99
CA ILE A 69 17.07 -16.56 0.25
C ILE A 69 15.99 -15.94 1.16
N LEU A 70 15.13 -15.10 0.62
CA LEU A 70 14.03 -14.49 1.39
C LEU A 70 13.14 -15.56 2.06
N PHE A 71 12.77 -16.62 1.35
CA PHE A 71 11.99 -17.74 1.88
C PHE A 71 12.78 -18.61 2.86
N ALA A 72 14.10 -18.73 2.71
CA ALA A 72 14.94 -19.39 3.71
C ALA A 72 14.95 -18.60 5.04
N TRP A 73 15.06 -17.27 4.96
CA TRP A 73 14.96 -16.38 6.11
C TRP A 73 13.57 -16.44 6.75
N GLN A 74 12.50 -16.48 5.94
CA GLN A 74 11.13 -16.66 6.42
C GLN A 74 11.02 -17.89 7.31
N ARG A 75 11.47 -19.06 6.84
CA ARG A 75 11.41 -20.31 7.59
C ARG A 75 12.29 -20.29 8.85
N ALA A 76 13.45 -19.66 8.76
CA ALA A 76 14.40 -19.60 9.88
C ALA A 76 13.98 -18.61 10.98
N LEU A 77 13.29 -17.53 10.62
CA LEU A 77 12.75 -16.54 11.57
C LEU A 77 11.32 -16.86 12.03
N ASP A 78 10.61 -17.75 11.31
CA ASP A 78 9.19 -18.06 11.51
C ASP A 78 8.27 -16.82 11.43
N VAL A 79 8.58 -15.93 10.48
CA VAL A 79 7.84 -14.69 10.20
C VAL A 79 7.29 -14.70 8.78
N PRO A 80 6.15 -14.05 8.48
CA PRO A 80 5.65 -13.93 7.12
C PRO A 80 6.66 -13.26 6.17
N ALA A 81 6.78 -13.73 4.92
CA ALA A 81 7.71 -13.16 3.94
C ALA A 81 7.47 -11.66 3.67
N THR A 82 6.24 -11.18 3.88
CA THR A 82 5.88 -9.77 3.78
C THR A 82 6.58 -8.87 4.80
N GLU A 83 6.92 -9.40 5.98
CA GLU A 83 7.63 -8.64 7.03
C GLU A 83 9.11 -8.45 6.69
N LEU A 84 9.67 -9.38 5.90
CA LEU A 84 11.06 -9.32 5.44
C LEU A 84 11.26 -8.32 4.29
N LEU A 85 10.18 -7.91 3.61
CA LEU A 85 10.25 -6.94 2.53
C LEU A 85 10.41 -5.53 3.10
N ALA A 86 11.22 -4.71 2.44
CA ALA A 86 11.23 -3.29 2.73
C ALA A 86 9.88 -2.70 2.35
N GLU A 87 9.34 -1.87 3.25
CA GLU A 87 8.15 -1.09 2.95
C GLU A 87 8.41 -0.37 1.61
N GLY A 88 7.57 -0.65 0.61
CA GLY A 88 7.55 0.18 -0.58
C GLY A 88 7.15 1.61 -0.16
N GLU A 89 7.39 2.61 -1.00
CA GLU A 89 6.71 3.90 -0.87
C GLU A 89 5.20 3.80 -1.16
N THR A 90 4.55 2.75 -0.63
CA THR A 90 3.13 2.47 -0.79
C THR A 90 2.41 2.72 0.53
N SER A 91 2.63 3.92 1.09
CA SER A 91 1.45 4.75 1.28
C SER A 91 0.91 4.99 -0.13
N LEU A 92 0.02 4.11 -0.61
CA LEU A 92 -0.76 4.15 -1.87
C LEU A 92 -0.18 5.10 -2.94
N SER A 93 0.25 4.63 -4.11
CA SER A 93 0.83 5.47 -5.19
C SER A 93 0.14 6.85 -5.31
N PRO A 94 0.85 7.96 -5.60
CA PRO A 94 0.26 9.30 -5.58
C PRO A 94 -1.10 9.44 -6.28
N PRO A 95 -1.39 8.75 -7.41
CA PRO A 95 -2.74 8.69 -7.99
C PRO A 95 -3.80 8.05 -7.08
N VAL A 96 -3.50 6.94 -6.39
CA VAL A 96 -4.42 6.24 -5.49
C VAL A 96 -4.67 7.04 -4.21
N LEU A 97 -3.66 7.70 -3.64
CA LEU A 97 -3.86 8.64 -2.51
C LEU A 97 -4.74 9.82 -2.90
N ARG A 98 -4.47 10.43 -4.06
CA ARG A 98 -5.28 11.54 -4.58
C ARG A 98 -6.74 11.11 -4.75
N ARG A 99 -6.98 9.96 -5.38
CA ARG A 99 -8.32 9.39 -5.54
C ARG A 99 -8.99 9.11 -4.19
N ALA A 100 -8.28 8.49 -3.24
CA ALA A 100 -8.82 8.21 -1.92
C ALA A 100 -9.13 9.47 -1.09
N ARG A 101 -8.36 10.56 -1.25
CA ARG A 101 -8.64 11.85 -0.62
C ARG A 101 -9.87 12.51 -1.22
N LEU A 102 -9.94 12.60 -2.55
CA LEU A 102 -11.08 13.18 -3.27
C LEU A 102 -12.37 12.39 -3.02
N LEU A 103 -12.29 11.06 -2.97
CA LEU A 103 -13.43 10.21 -2.62
C LEU A 103 -13.93 10.53 -1.20
N ARG A 104 -13.04 10.61 -0.21
CA ARG A 104 -13.43 10.99 1.16
C ARG A 104 -14.07 12.37 1.22
N MET A 105 -13.55 13.34 0.47
CA MET A 105 -14.16 14.68 0.36
C MET A 105 -15.56 14.59 -0.24
N MET A 106 -15.75 13.87 -1.34
CA MET A 106 -17.07 13.68 -1.96
C MET A 106 -18.07 13.03 -0.98
N LYS A 107 -17.69 11.96 -0.27
CA LYS A 107 -18.58 11.33 0.73
C LYS A 107 -19.01 12.32 1.81
N THR A 108 -18.12 13.22 2.23
CA THR A 108 -18.45 14.30 3.18
C THR A 108 -19.43 15.28 2.57
N VAL A 109 -19.20 15.72 1.33
CA VAL A 109 -20.09 16.63 0.59
C VAL A 109 -21.49 16.04 0.47
N VAL A 110 -21.61 14.79 0.00
CA VAL A 110 -22.90 14.08 -0.13
C VAL A 110 -23.59 13.97 1.24
N SER A 111 -22.84 13.67 2.30
CA SER A 111 -23.40 13.62 3.66
C SER A 111 -23.94 14.97 4.15
N ILE A 112 -23.29 16.08 3.81
CA ILE A 112 -23.74 17.43 4.16
C ILE A 112 -24.99 17.78 3.37
N ALA A 113 -25.00 17.50 2.06
CA ALA A 113 -26.15 17.74 1.18
C ALA A 113 -27.40 17.00 1.67
N GLU A 114 -27.25 15.74 2.10
CA GLU A 114 -28.35 14.92 2.62
C GLU A 114 -28.84 15.34 4.00
N ARG A 115 -27.93 15.66 4.93
CA ARG A 115 -28.28 15.83 6.36
C ARG A 115 -28.56 17.27 6.76
N SER A 116 -28.15 18.25 5.96
CA SER A 116 -28.29 19.65 6.34
C SER A 116 -29.75 20.11 6.24
N LYS A 117 -30.25 20.68 7.35
CA LYS A 117 -31.60 21.27 7.42
C LYS A 117 -31.69 22.61 6.69
N GLN A 118 -30.57 23.32 6.51
CA GLN A 118 -30.53 24.64 5.88
C GLN A 118 -30.38 24.55 4.35
N ALA A 119 -31.28 25.20 3.62
CA ALA A 119 -31.29 25.16 2.15
C ALA A 119 -30.05 25.83 1.51
N SER A 120 -29.47 26.84 2.16
CA SER A 120 -28.22 27.48 1.72
C SER A 120 -27.05 26.51 1.79
N ILE A 121 -26.92 25.77 2.89
CA ILE A 121 -25.85 24.77 3.09
C ILE A 121 -25.98 23.61 2.11
N ARG A 122 -27.20 23.12 1.85
CA ARG A 122 -27.42 22.07 0.84
C ARG A 122 -26.99 22.51 -0.56
N ARG A 123 -27.35 23.72 -0.96
CA ARG A 123 -26.94 24.29 -2.26
C ARG A 123 -25.43 24.44 -2.37
N LEU A 124 -24.76 24.90 -1.30
CA LEU A 124 -23.31 25.02 -1.28
C LEU A 124 -22.62 23.65 -1.38
N ALA A 125 -23.13 22.63 -0.67
CA ALA A 125 -22.61 21.27 -0.77
C ALA A 125 -22.82 20.68 -2.18
N GLN A 126 -23.99 20.89 -2.79
CA GLN A 126 -24.25 20.46 -4.16
C GLN A 126 -23.25 21.07 -5.16
N PHE A 127 -23.02 22.39 -5.06
CA PHE A 127 -22.04 23.08 -5.91
C PHE A 127 -20.63 22.55 -5.73
N LEU A 128 -20.19 22.32 -4.48
CA LEU A 128 -18.89 21.71 -4.20
C LEU A 128 -18.79 20.27 -4.77
N GLY A 129 -19.90 19.52 -4.77
CA GLY A 129 -19.97 18.20 -5.39
C GLY A 129 -19.75 18.28 -6.90
N GLU A 130 -20.40 19.23 -7.58
CA GLU A 130 -20.24 19.46 -9.01
C GLU A 130 -18.78 19.77 -9.38
N GLN A 131 -18.11 20.65 -8.62
CA GLN A 131 -16.69 20.98 -8.81
C GLN A 131 -15.76 19.76 -8.62
N LEU A 132 -16.07 18.89 -7.66
CA LEU A 132 -15.29 17.66 -7.44
C LEU A 132 -15.49 16.65 -8.58
N VAL A 133 -16.71 16.50 -9.12
CA VAL A 133 -16.98 15.63 -10.28
C VAL A 133 -16.30 16.16 -11.54
N GLU A 134 -16.27 17.47 -11.75
CA GLU A 134 -15.53 18.09 -12.86
C GLU A 134 -14.03 17.77 -12.78
N THR A 135 -13.47 17.79 -11.56
CA THR A 135 -12.07 17.43 -11.33
C THR A 135 -11.81 15.92 -11.50
N MET A 136 -12.79 15.08 -11.12
CA MET A 136 -12.64 13.62 -11.11
C MET A 136 -14.02 12.94 -11.33
N PRO A 137 -14.36 12.54 -12.57
CA PRO A 137 -15.71 12.12 -12.93
C PRO A 137 -16.15 10.81 -12.25
N GLU A 138 -15.21 9.95 -11.86
CA GLU A 138 -15.52 8.72 -11.11
C GLU A 138 -16.13 8.96 -9.71
N LEU A 139 -16.18 10.21 -9.23
CA LEU A 139 -16.80 10.56 -7.95
C LEU A 139 -18.33 10.61 -8.00
N LYS A 140 -18.94 10.62 -9.19
CA LYS A 140 -20.38 10.82 -9.38
C LYS A 140 -21.25 9.83 -8.58
N ASP A 141 -20.79 8.60 -8.43
CA ASP A 141 -21.56 7.52 -7.78
C ASP A 141 -21.22 7.35 -6.28
N ALA A 142 -20.42 8.26 -5.72
CA ALA A 142 -19.99 8.19 -4.33
C ALA A 142 -21.18 8.32 -3.36
N GLN A 143 -21.30 7.34 -2.47
CA GLN A 143 -22.34 7.30 -1.45
C GLN A 143 -21.95 8.13 -0.22
N PRO A 144 -22.92 8.67 0.55
CA PRO A 144 -22.65 9.38 1.81
C PRO A 144 -21.87 8.52 2.81
N TRP A 145 -21.31 9.17 3.82
CA TRP A 145 -20.84 8.47 5.00
C TRP A 145 -22.01 7.73 5.67
N PRO A 146 -21.81 6.50 6.17
CA PRO A 146 -22.84 5.82 6.96
C PRO A 146 -23.28 6.70 8.14
N ALA A 147 -24.59 6.83 8.38
CA ALA A 147 -25.14 7.63 9.49
C ALA A 147 -24.81 7.06 10.86
N VAL A 148 -24.65 5.73 10.92
CA VAL A 148 -24.20 4.99 12.09
C VAL A 148 -23.07 4.11 11.60
N GLY A 149 -21.93 4.12 12.29
CA GLY A 149 -20.91 3.09 12.06
C GLY A 149 -21.56 1.76 12.32
N LYS A 150 -21.81 0.95 11.28
CA LYS A 150 -22.21 -0.45 11.46
C LYS A 150 -21.22 -1.03 12.45
N ARG A 151 -21.69 -1.44 13.64
CA ARG A 151 -20.88 -2.27 14.52
C ARG A 151 -20.49 -3.46 13.67
N ARG A 152 -19.18 -3.65 13.45
CA ARG A 152 -18.67 -4.89 12.86
C ARG A 152 -19.31 -6.00 13.66
N THR A 153 -20.23 -6.73 13.05
CA THR A 153 -20.80 -7.89 13.74
C THR A 153 -19.66 -8.91 13.83
N THR A 154 -19.62 -9.72 14.88
CA THR A 154 -18.55 -10.71 15.12
C THR A 154 -18.29 -11.63 13.91
N LYS A 155 -19.25 -11.75 12.98
CA LYS A 155 -19.14 -12.48 11.71
C LYS A 155 -18.33 -11.76 10.61
N GLU A 156 -17.95 -10.50 10.79
CA GLU A 156 -17.20 -9.66 9.83
C GLU A 156 -15.74 -9.41 10.27
N LEU A 157 -15.18 -10.28 11.11
CA LEU A 157 -13.75 -10.24 11.41
C LEU A 157 -12.97 -10.64 10.15
N GLY A 158 -12.27 -9.69 9.54
CA GLY A 158 -11.34 -9.98 8.45
C GLY A 158 -10.22 -10.92 8.90
N GLN A 159 -9.59 -11.64 7.96
CA GLN A 159 -8.62 -12.70 8.26
C GLN A 159 -7.49 -12.27 9.22
N ALA A 160 -7.08 -10.99 9.21
CA ALA A 160 -6.08 -10.47 10.14
C ALA A 160 -6.51 -10.54 11.62
N ALA A 161 -7.79 -10.29 11.91
CA ALA A 161 -8.31 -10.39 13.27
C ALA A 161 -8.50 -11.86 13.69
N PHE A 162 -8.90 -12.73 12.74
CA PHE A 162 -9.02 -14.17 12.98
C PHE A 162 -7.66 -14.79 13.36
N ARG A 163 -6.59 -14.44 12.64
CA ARG A 163 -5.23 -14.93 12.93
C ARG A 163 -4.75 -14.52 14.32
N ARG A 164 -5.03 -13.28 14.74
CA ARG A 164 -4.63 -12.79 16.07
C ARG A 164 -5.41 -13.47 17.20
N PHE A 165 -6.69 -13.75 16.97
CA PHE A 165 -7.53 -14.47 17.93
C PHE A 165 -7.11 -15.95 18.08
N VAL A 166 -6.82 -16.62 16.97
CA VAL A 166 -6.32 -18.02 17.02
C VAL A 166 -4.97 -18.10 17.73
N ALA A 167 -4.06 -17.14 17.47
CA ALA A 167 -2.78 -17.07 18.16
C ALA A 167 -2.91 -16.84 19.67
N SER A 168 -3.87 -16.00 20.12
CA SER A 168 -4.10 -15.81 21.56
C SER A 168 -4.73 -17.02 22.22
N VAL A 169 -5.65 -17.73 21.56
CA VAL A 169 -6.29 -18.93 22.10
C VAL A 169 -5.30 -20.10 22.20
N ALA A 170 -4.41 -20.27 21.21
CA ALA A 170 -3.37 -21.30 21.26
C ALA A 170 -2.43 -21.11 22.46
N LEU A 171 -2.07 -19.85 22.79
CA LEU A 171 -1.22 -19.53 23.94
C LEU A 171 -1.91 -19.77 25.30
N GLU A 172 -3.24 -19.70 25.37
CA GLU A 172 -3.98 -19.99 26.61
C GLU A 172 -4.12 -21.50 26.85
N LEU A 173 -4.33 -22.29 25.80
CA LEU A 173 -4.45 -23.76 25.90
C LEU A 173 -3.12 -24.43 26.27
N ASP A 174 -1.99 -23.89 25.80
CA ASP A 174 -0.66 -24.36 26.20
C ASP A 174 -0.32 -24.02 27.65
N ARG A 175 -0.97 -23.00 28.25
CA ARG A 175 -0.78 -22.64 29.67
C ARG A 175 -1.61 -23.47 30.62
N GLU A 176 -2.76 -23.99 30.18
CA GLU A 176 -3.60 -24.88 31.01
C GLU A 176 -3.13 -26.35 30.97
N SER A 177 -2.23 -26.70 30.04
CA SER A 177 -1.72 -28.06 29.85
C SER A 177 -0.34 -28.31 30.49
N ALA A 178 0.18 -27.37 31.28
CA ALA A 178 1.47 -27.43 31.98
C ALA A 178 1.27 -27.26 33.51
#